data_AF-A0A2N1CVY7-F1
#
_entry.id   AF-A0A2N1CVY7-F1
#
_cell.length_a   1.000
_cell.length_b   1.000
_cell.length_c   1.000
_cell.angle_alpha   90.00
_cell.angle_beta   90.00
_cell.angle_gamma   90.00
#
_symmetry.space_group_name_H-M   'P 1'
#
loop_
_entity.id
_entity.type
_entity.pdbx_description
1 polymer ?
#
loop_
_entity_poly.entity_id
_entity_poly.type
_entity_poly.pdbx_seq_one_letter_code
_entity_poly.pdbx_strand_id
1 'polypeptide(L)' 'VSRRMVNEWVAKYLKGGISALESKKPSGRPSLLSSQQKAELIDYIEKQSRSASGGRLNGEMLQSYIQQ' A
#
# COMPACT_ATOMS: atom_id res chain seq x y z
N VAL A 1 -3.72 -13.36 25.56
CA VAL A 1 -3.20 -14.45 24.69
C VAL A 1 -4.00 -15.71 25.01
N SER A 2 -4.66 -16.34 24.03
CA SER A 2 -5.49 -17.53 24.28
C SER A 2 -4.69 -18.83 24.14
N ARG A 3 -5.10 -19.89 24.85
CA ARG A 3 -4.51 -21.23 24.74
C ARG A 3 -4.47 -21.73 23.29
N ARG A 4 -5.53 -21.45 22.52
CA ARG A 4 -5.60 -21.80 21.09
C ARG A 4 -4.51 -21.11 20.28
N MET A 5 -4.31 -19.81 20.47
CA MET A 5 -3.26 -19.06 19.77
C MET A 5 -1.86 -19.60 20.08
N VAL A 6 -1.61 -19.97 21.34
CA VAL A 6 -0.32 -20.59 21.74
C VAL A 6 -0.12 -21.93 21.05
N ASN A 7 -1.14 -22.80 21.05
CA ASN A 7 -1.04 -24.10 20.39
C ASN A 7 -0.81 -23.99 18.88
N GLU A 8 -1.51 -23.07 18.21
CA GLU A 8 -1.31 -22.80 16.77
C GLU A 8 0.10 -22.25 16.50
N TRP A 9 0.62 -21.38 17.38
CA TRP A 9 1.96 -20.82 17.27
C TRP A 9 3.05 -21.90 17.44
N VAL A 10 2.92 -22.76 18.46
CA VAL A 10 3.85 -23.88 18.69
C VAL A 10 3.82 -24.87 17.53
N ALA A 11 2.64 -25.22 17.02
CA ALA A 11 2.51 -26.11 15.86
C ALA A 11 3.17 -25.54 14.59
N LYS A 12 3.04 -24.23 14.35
CA LYS A 12 3.74 -23.54 13.24
C LYS A 12 5.26 -23.61 13.40
N TYR A 13 5.76 -23.34 14.59
CA TYR A 13 7.19 -23.43 14.89
C TYR A 13 7.74 -24.85 14.65
N LEU A 14 7.06 -25.88 15.16
CA LEU A 14 7.50 -27.27 14.97
C LEU A 14 7.52 -27.70 13.50
N LYS A 15 6.68 -27.09 12.65
CA LYS A 15 6.59 -27.43 11.23
C LYS A 15 7.62 -26.72 10.35
N GLY A 16 7.98 -25.48 10.67
CA GLY A 16 8.79 -24.64 9.77
C GLY A 16 9.76 -23.70 10.47
N GLY A 17 10.07 -23.95 11.74
CA GLY A 17 11.01 -23.17 12.54
C GLY A 17 10.60 -21.71 12.69
N ILE A 18 11.60 -20.85 12.84
CA ILE A 18 11.41 -19.41 13.05
C ILE A 18 10.75 -18.73 11.83
N SER A 19 11.09 -19.15 10.61
CA SER A 19 10.50 -18.59 9.39
C SER A 19 8.98 -18.78 9.32
N ALA A 20 8.44 -19.87 9.91
CA ALA A 20 7.00 -20.09 9.97
C ALA A 20 6.26 -19.20 10.98
N LEU A 21 7.01 -18.48 11.83
CA LEU A 21 6.48 -17.53 12.80
C LEU A 21 6.52 -16.09 12.29
N GLU A 22 7.18 -15.83 11.16
CA GLU A 22 7.19 -14.51 10.56
C GLU A 22 5.77 -14.06 10.26
N SER A 23 5.42 -12.90 10.81
CA SER A 23 4.13 -12.29 10.53
C SER A 23 4.09 -11.90 9.07
N LYS A 24 3.16 -12.48 8.29
CA LYS A 24 2.85 -11.95 6.98
C LYS A 24 2.40 -10.50 7.14
N LYS A 25 3.01 -9.60 6.37
CA LYS A 25 2.56 -8.21 6.30
C LYS A 25 1.08 -8.23 5.86
N PRO A 26 0.16 -7.68 6.65
CA PRO A 26 -1.23 -7.63 6.25
C PRO A 26 -1.31 -6.87 4.93
N SER A 27 -2.04 -7.40 3.95
CA SER A 27 -2.15 -6.86 2.59
C SER A 27 -2.83 -5.48 2.52
N GLY A 28 -3.31 -4.96 3.66
CA GLY A 28 -4.04 -3.70 3.74
C GLY A 28 -5.32 -3.71 2.89
N ARG A 29 -5.95 -2.54 2.79
CA ARG A 29 -7.01 -2.31 1.81
C ARG A 29 -6.36 -2.21 0.42
N PRO A 30 -6.88 -2.89 -0.62
CA PRO A 30 -6.37 -2.73 -1.97
C PRO A 30 -6.52 -1.28 -2.45
N SER A 31 -5.61 -0.86 -3.34
CA SER A 31 -5.69 0.44 -4.00
C SER A 31 -7.01 0.58 -4.76
N LEU A 32 -7.68 1.72 -4.62
CA LEU A 32 -8.89 2.05 -5.38
C LEU A 32 -8.57 2.41 -6.85
N LEU A 33 -7.32 2.76 -7.13
CA LEU A 33 -6.86 3.16 -8.46
C LEU A 33 -6.46 1.95 -9.29
N SER A 34 -6.88 1.95 -10.55
CA SER A 34 -6.40 1.02 -11.58
C SER A 34 -4.91 1.26 -11.90
N SER A 35 -4.26 0.29 -12.56
CA SER A 35 -2.87 0.45 -12.99
C SER A 35 -2.70 1.62 -13.98
N GLN A 36 -3.71 1.86 -14.82
CA GLN A 36 -3.71 2.97 -15.77
C GLN A 36 -3.81 4.32 -15.04
N GLN A 37 -4.75 4.46 -14.11
CA GLN A 37 -4.91 5.69 -13.31
C GLN A 37 -3.65 6.02 -12.51
N LYS A 38 -2.92 5.00 -12.03
CA LYS A 38 -1.62 5.19 -11.36
C LYS A 38 -0.56 5.73 -12.32
N ALA A 39 -0.49 5.20 -13.54
CA ALA A 39 0.47 5.66 -14.54
C ALA A 39 0.20 7.11 -14.96
N GLU A 40 -1.07 7.46 -15.18
CA GLU A 40 -1.51 8.82 -15.50
C GLU A 40 -1.21 9.81 -14.37
N LEU A 41 -1.41 9.39 -13.11
CA LEU A 41 -1.04 10.16 -11.91
C LEU A 41 0.45 10.45 -11.83
N ILE A 42 1.29 9.45 -12.10
CA ILE A 42 2.75 9.60 -12.04
C ILE A 42 3.20 10.64 -13.05
N ASP A 43 2.76 10.52 -14.31
CA ASP A 43 3.09 11.46 -15.38
C ASP A 43 2.58 12.88 -15.06
N TYR A 44 1.37 13.01 -14.52
CA TYR A 44 0.83 14.30 -14.08
C TYR A 44 1.65 14.94 -12.97
N ILE A 45 2.01 14.18 -11.93
CA ILE A 45 2.82 14.67 -10.81
C ILE A 45 4.21 15.10 -11.32
N GLU A 46 4.83 14.32 -12.21
CA GLU A 46 6.14 14.66 -12.78
C GLU A 46 6.10 15.94 -13.60
N LYS A 47 5.09 16.13 -14.45
CA LYS A 47 4.90 17.35 -15.24
C LYS A 47 4.66 18.56 -14.35
N GLN A 48 3.76 18.43 -13.38
CA GLN A 48 3.34 19.53 -12.53
C GLN A 48 4.40 19.90 -11.49
N SER A 49 5.17 18.94 -10.99
CA SER A 49 6.29 19.19 -10.07
C SER A 49 7.44 19.98 -10.72
N ARG A 50 7.59 19.89 -12.04
CA ARG A 50 8.60 20.60 -12.83
C ARG A 50 8.07 21.90 -13.44
N SER A 51 6.80 22.25 -13.23
CA SER A 51 6.20 23.44 -13.83
C SER A 51 6.76 24.72 -13.21
N ALA A 52 7.21 25.64 -14.07
CA ALA A 52 7.68 26.96 -13.68
C ALA A 52 6.58 27.87 -13.10
N SER A 53 5.30 27.54 -13.33
CA SER A 53 4.16 28.29 -12.81
C SER A 53 3.88 28.06 -11.32
N GLY A 54 4.61 27.15 -10.67
CA GLY A 54 4.79 27.07 -9.22
C GLY A 54 3.53 26.88 -8.37
N GLY A 55 3.42 25.74 -7.68
CA GLY A 55 2.41 25.53 -6.64
C GLY A 55 2.56 24.18 -5.94
N ARG A 56 2.15 24.08 -4.67
CA ARG A 56 2.11 22.80 -3.96
C ARG A 56 0.98 21.95 -4.53
N LEU A 57 1.35 20.82 -5.16
CA LEU A 57 0.42 19.73 -5.43
C LEU A 57 -0.19 19.25 -4.11
N ASN A 58 -1.51 19.31 -4.00
CA ASN A 58 -2.25 18.83 -2.83
C ASN A 58 -3.11 17.61 -3.20
N GLY A 59 -3.62 16.92 -2.18
CA GLY A 59 -4.44 15.72 -2.38
C GLY A 59 -5.73 15.98 -3.15
N GLU A 60 -6.32 17.18 -3.00
CA GLU A 60 -7.56 17.57 -3.69
C GLU A 60 -7.36 17.74 -5.20
N MET A 61 -6.23 18.33 -5.62
CA MET A 61 -5.86 18.43 -7.04
C MET A 61 -5.67 17.05 -7.66
N LEU A 62 -5.00 16.13 -6.96
CA LEU A 62 -4.82 14.76 -7.42
C LEU A 62 -6.14 14.01 -7.52
N GLN A 63 -7.01 14.16 -6.52
CA GLN A 63 -8.34 13.56 -6.56
C GLN A 63 -9.17 14.10 -7.73
N SER A 64 -9.16 15.42 -7.92
CA SER A 64 -9.88 16.07 -9.03
C SER A 64 -9.38 15.59 -10.39
N TYR A 65 -8.06 15.44 -10.55
CA TYR A 65 -7.45 14.96 -11.80
C TYR A 65 -7.85 13.52 -12.14
N ILE A 66 -7.95 12.63 -11.15
CA ILE A 66 -8.32 11.22 -11.35
C ILE A 66 -9.83 11.02 -11.57
N GLN A 67 -10.65 11.95 -11.08
CA GLN A 67 -12.11 11.90 -11.17
C GLN A 67 -12.67 12.59 -12.43
N GLN A 68 -11.85 13.34 -13.17
CA GLN A 68 -12.18 13.87 -14.50
C GLN A 68 -12.35 12.75 -15.51
#